data_AF-A0A372R280-F1
#
_entry.id   AF-A0A372R280-F1
#
_cell.length_a   1.000
_cell.length_b   1.000
_cell.length_c   1.000
_cell.angle_alpha   90.00
_cell.angle_beta   90.00
_cell.angle_gamma   90.00
#
_symmetry.space_group_name_H-M   'P 1'
#
loop_
_entity.id
_entity.type
_entity.pdbx_description
1 polymer ?
#
loop_
_entity_poly.entity_id
_entity_poly.type
_entity_poly.pdbx_seq_one_letter_code
_entity_poly.pdbx_strand_id
1 'polypeptide(L)'
;MKERYIYVGSIEVNSLTKDNIIEAYYAADYFQLLDLQEFIMRIIKIFFKNNYTTNYSPELLSKVVEIMPLSEDNTLLSLLVKEVATILLADIEIGRLSIIALQYLLFYANENNIPFATPEYKVFRYGAIFAAKNVSDVTYKTLMEKLPTLEQIDNLIQIENKLITDHQKIAQELEHLIEYIDFR
;
A
#
# COMPACT_ATOMS: atom_id res chain seq x y z
N MET A 1 22.92 2.40 -13.16
CA MET A 1 21.97 2.65 -14.27
C MET A 1 22.08 4.05 -14.90
N LYS A 2 22.55 5.08 -14.18
CA LYS A 2 22.53 6.49 -14.61
C LYS A 2 23.29 6.82 -15.90
N GLU A 3 24.34 6.06 -16.26
CA GLU A 3 25.25 6.43 -17.36
C GLU A 3 24.91 5.79 -18.72
N ARG A 4 24.13 4.70 -18.75
CA ARG A 4 23.93 3.93 -20.01
C ARG A 4 22.89 4.53 -20.94
N TYR A 5 21.85 5.18 -20.41
CA TYR A 5 20.74 5.69 -21.23
C TYR A 5 21.15 6.86 -22.13
N ILE A 6 21.93 7.80 -21.59
CA ILE A 6 22.40 8.99 -22.31
C ILE A 6 23.32 8.60 -23.48
N TYR A 7 24.00 7.45 -23.39
CA TYR A 7 25.01 7.03 -24.36
C TYR A 7 24.52 5.98 -25.37
N VAL A 8 23.54 5.14 -25.03
CA VAL A 8 23.14 3.96 -25.84
C VAL A 8 21.71 4.05 -26.39
N GLY A 9 20.89 5.00 -25.93
CA GLY A 9 19.55 5.25 -26.48
C GLY A 9 18.54 4.10 -26.33
N SER A 10 18.86 3.06 -25.56
CA SER A 10 17.96 1.94 -25.31
C SER A 10 18.17 1.35 -23.92
N ILE A 11 17.07 1.05 -23.25
CA ILE A 11 17.04 0.24 -22.03
C ILE A 11 16.52 -1.13 -22.44
N GLU A 12 17.28 -2.18 -22.15
CA GLU A 12 16.76 -3.54 -22.30
C GLU A 12 15.59 -3.72 -21.32
N VAL A 13 14.44 -4.16 -21.84
CA VAL A 13 13.21 -4.44 -21.07
C VAL A 13 13.49 -5.28 -19.81
N ASN A 14 14.48 -6.16 -19.86
CA ASN A 14 14.86 -7.06 -18.78
C ASN A 14 15.68 -6.42 -17.65
N SER A 15 16.09 -5.15 -17.79
CA SER A 15 16.88 -4.46 -16.77
C SER A 15 16.03 -3.82 -15.68
N LEU A 16 14.75 -3.53 -15.96
CA LEU A 16 13.81 -2.96 -14.99
C LEU A 16 13.19 -4.08 -14.15
N THR A 17 13.35 -3.99 -12.84
CA THR A 17 12.82 -4.93 -11.84
C THR A 17 12.00 -4.17 -10.81
N LYS A 18 11.23 -4.89 -9.99
CA LYS A 18 10.48 -4.30 -8.86
C LYS A 18 11.36 -3.44 -7.93
N ASP A 19 12.64 -3.77 -7.84
CA ASP A 19 13.57 -3.11 -6.92
C ASP A 19 14.06 -1.75 -7.45
N ASN A 20 14.16 -1.56 -8.77
CA ASN A 20 14.74 -0.36 -9.36
C ASN A 20 13.75 0.50 -10.16
N ILE A 21 12.56 -0.02 -10.48
CA ILE A 21 11.63 0.63 -11.42
C ILE A 21 11.12 1.98 -10.93
N ILE A 22 10.92 2.12 -9.62
CA ILE A 22 10.46 3.37 -8.98
C ILE A 22 11.55 4.45 -9.03
N GLU A 23 12.79 4.08 -8.71
CA GLU A 23 13.94 5.00 -8.79
C GLU A 23 14.23 5.41 -10.24
N ALA A 24 14.11 4.47 -11.18
CA ALA A 24 14.26 4.74 -12.60
C ALA A 24 13.18 5.71 -13.09
N TYR A 25 11.93 5.53 -12.67
CA TYR A 25 10.84 6.44 -13.00
C TYR A 25 11.08 7.84 -12.44
N TYR A 26 11.45 7.94 -11.17
CA TYR A 26 11.71 9.23 -10.53
C TYR A 26 12.91 9.95 -11.16
N ALA A 27 13.98 9.22 -11.50
CA ALA A 27 15.09 9.81 -12.23
C ALA A 27 14.67 10.30 -13.63
N ALA A 28 13.86 9.53 -14.35
CA ALA A 28 13.35 9.95 -15.66
C ALA A 28 12.50 11.22 -15.57
N ASP A 29 11.62 11.30 -14.56
CA ASP A 29 10.81 12.49 -14.26
C ASP A 29 11.69 13.72 -13.95
N TYR A 30 12.64 13.56 -13.03
CA TYR A 30 13.58 14.62 -12.64
C TYR A 30 14.39 15.18 -13.82
N PHE A 31 14.85 14.30 -14.72
CA PHE A 31 15.59 14.69 -15.92
C PHE A 31 14.69 15.02 -17.12
N GLN A 32 13.37 15.00 -16.96
CA GLN A 32 12.38 15.28 -18.01
C GLN A 32 12.53 14.37 -19.25
N LEU A 33 12.90 13.11 -19.02
CA LEU A 33 13.04 12.09 -20.06
C LEU A 33 11.68 11.43 -20.33
N LEU A 34 10.78 12.15 -21.00
CA LEU A 34 9.38 11.73 -21.23
C LEU A 34 9.27 10.34 -21.88
N ASP A 35 10.04 10.07 -22.93
CA ASP A 35 10.03 8.76 -23.61
C ASP A 35 10.40 7.61 -22.67
N LEU A 36 11.35 7.87 -21.76
CA LEU A 36 11.76 6.89 -20.75
C LEU A 36 10.68 6.71 -19.68
N GLN A 37 10.05 7.80 -19.25
CA GLN A 37 8.95 7.76 -18.30
C GLN A 37 7.77 6.95 -18.85
N GLU A 38 7.38 7.17 -20.11
CA GLU A 38 6.34 6.42 -20.81
C GLU A 38 6.71 4.95 -20.97
N PHE A 39 7.97 4.66 -21.33
CA PHE A 39 8.47 3.29 -21.44
C PHE A 39 8.36 2.56 -20.09
N ILE A 40 8.83 3.17 -19.00
CA ILE A 40 8.74 2.58 -17.66
C ILE A 40 7.28 2.36 -17.25
N MET A 41 6.41 3.34 -17.50
CA MET A 41 4.98 3.23 -17.22
C MET A 41 4.33 2.04 -17.96
N ARG A 42 4.73 1.81 -19.22
CA ARG A 42 4.28 0.65 -19.99
C ARG A 42 4.75 -0.66 -19.37
N ILE A 43 5.99 -0.74 -18.90
CA ILE A 43 6.51 -1.93 -18.22
C ILE A 43 5.74 -2.22 -16.91
N ILE A 44 5.46 -1.19 -16.10
CA ILE A 44 4.66 -1.32 -14.88
C ILE A 44 3.26 -1.90 -15.18
N LYS A 45 2.58 -1.37 -16.19
CA LYS A 45 1.25 -1.89 -16.62
C LYS A 45 1.32 -3.34 -17.11
N ILE A 46 2.41 -3.73 -17.79
CA ILE A 46 2.63 -5.11 -18.22
C ILE A 46 2.80 -6.03 -17.00
N PHE A 47 3.53 -5.60 -15.97
CA PHE A 47 3.64 -6.36 -14.72
C PHE A 47 2.28 -6.58 -14.07
N PHE A 48 1.45 -5.54 -13.96
CA PHE A 48 0.12 -5.68 -13.37
C PHE A 48 -0.80 -6.62 -14.15
N LYS A 49 -0.75 -6.58 -15.49
CA LYS A 49 -1.55 -7.46 -16.35
C LYS A 49 -1.08 -8.92 -16.31
N ASN A 50 0.22 -9.16 -16.18
CA ASN A 50 0.83 -10.50 -16.28
C ASN A 50 1.06 -11.17 -14.92
N ASN A 51 0.46 -10.68 -13.83
CA ASN A 51 0.65 -11.18 -12.47
C ASN A 51 0.15 -12.64 -12.31
N TYR A 52 0.98 -13.63 -12.69
CA TYR A 52 0.68 -15.06 -12.55
C TYR A 52 0.99 -15.63 -11.15
N THR A 53 1.74 -14.93 -10.28
CA THR A 53 2.17 -15.46 -8.96
C THR A 53 2.13 -14.48 -7.77
N THR A 54 2.49 -13.19 -7.92
CA THR A 54 2.45 -12.21 -6.80
C THR A 54 2.35 -10.76 -7.31
N ASN A 55 1.33 -10.01 -6.89
CA ASN A 55 1.19 -8.59 -7.22
C ASN A 55 2.07 -7.73 -6.30
N TYR A 56 3.09 -7.05 -6.85
CA TYR A 56 4.02 -6.19 -6.10
C TYR A 56 3.58 -4.73 -5.93
N SER A 57 2.35 -4.38 -6.34
CA SER A 57 1.85 -3.01 -6.18
C SER A 57 1.90 -2.47 -4.74
N PRO A 58 1.69 -3.27 -3.66
CA PRO A 58 1.83 -2.76 -2.29
C PRO A 58 3.26 -2.30 -1.96
N GLU A 59 4.27 -3.07 -2.36
CA GLU A 59 5.68 -2.73 -2.15
C GLU A 59 6.09 -1.53 -3.00
N LEU A 60 5.62 -1.47 -4.25
CA LEU A 60 5.89 -0.35 -5.14
C LEU A 60 5.26 0.93 -4.62
N LEU A 61 4.01 0.89 -4.12
CA LEU A 61 3.37 2.04 -3.48
C LEU A 61 4.16 2.50 -2.26
N SER A 62 4.56 1.57 -1.40
CA SER A 62 5.42 1.82 -0.23
C SER A 62 6.70 2.54 -0.59
N LYS A 63 7.34 2.13 -1.69
CA LYS A 63 8.58 2.73 -2.16
C LYS A 63 8.35 4.12 -2.76
N VAL A 64 7.29 4.31 -3.55
CA VAL A 64 7.02 5.61 -4.19
C VAL A 64 6.74 6.69 -3.15
N VAL A 65 5.91 6.41 -2.14
CA VAL A 65 5.58 7.41 -1.10
C VAL A 65 6.78 7.78 -0.23
N GLU A 66 7.82 6.95 -0.20
CA GLU A 66 9.06 7.21 0.52
C GLU A 66 10.01 8.12 -0.27
N ILE A 67 10.09 7.95 -1.60
CA ILE A 67 11.12 8.59 -2.42
C ILE A 67 10.63 9.78 -3.28
N MET A 68 9.34 9.83 -3.59
CA MET A 68 8.77 10.86 -4.47
C MET A 68 7.87 11.82 -3.67
N PRO A 69 7.84 13.12 -4.04
CA PRO A 69 6.84 14.04 -3.51
C PRO A 69 5.42 13.53 -3.80
N LEU A 70 4.57 13.55 -2.77
CA LEU A 70 3.16 13.20 -2.90
C LEU A 70 2.43 14.31 -3.64
N SER A 71 1.91 14.00 -4.82
CA SER A 71 1.15 14.92 -5.66
C SER A 71 0.04 14.14 -6.34
N GLU A 72 -1.17 14.71 -6.36
CA GLU A 72 -2.33 14.09 -6.99
C GLU A 72 -2.18 13.94 -8.51
N ASP A 73 -1.37 14.81 -9.13
CA ASP A 73 -1.08 14.79 -10.58
C ASP A 73 -0.07 13.70 -10.98
N ASN A 74 0.54 13.02 -10.01
CA ASN A 74 1.51 11.97 -10.28
C ASN A 74 0.79 10.71 -10.83
N THR A 75 0.95 10.50 -12.13
CA THR A 75 0.31 9.40 -12.85
C THR A 75 0.70 8.02 -12.31
N LEU A 76 1.95 7.85 -11.85
CA LEU A 76 2.41 6.60 -11.26
C LEU A 76 1.77 6.35 -9.89
N LEU A 77 1.70 7.36 -9.02
CA LEU A 77 1.00 7.27 -7.74
C LEU A 77 -0.48 6.90 -7.93
N SER A 78 -1.18 7.58 -8.85
CA SER A 78 -2.58 7.28 -9.17
C SER A 78 -2.77 5.84 -9.65
N LEU A 79 -1.88 5.35 -10.52
CA LEU A 79 -1.92 3.97 -11.01
C LEU A 79 -1.71 2.98 -9.86
N LEU A 80 -0.70 3.19 -9.02
CA LEU A 80 -0.40 2.29 -7.91
C LEU A 80 -1.52 2.23 -6.88
N VAL A 81 -2.10 3.38 -6.52
CA VAL A 81 -3.26 3.42 -5.61
C VAL A 81 -4.42 2.61 -6.18
N LYS A 82 -4.78 2.83 -7.45
CA LYS A 82 -5.88 2.09 -8.10
C LYS A 82 -5.62 0.58 -8.09
N GLU A 83 -4.40 0.16 -8.38
CA GLU A 83 -4.02 -1.26 -8.38
C GLU A 83 -4.09 -1.86 -6.97
N VAL A 84 -3.53 -1.20 -5.95
CA VAL A 84 -3.57 -1.69 -4.57
C VAL A 84 -5.01 -1.72 -4.03
N ALA A 85 -5.85 -0.75 -4.41
CA ALA A 85 -7.27 -0.70 -4.03
C ALA A 85 -8.10 -1.89 -4.55
N THR A 86 -7.64 -2.58 -5.60
CA THR A 86 -8.29 -3.81 -6.09
C THR A 86 -7.96 -5.05 -5.26
N ILE A 87 -6.95 -4.99 -4.40
CA ILE A 87 -6.50 -6.09 -3.54
C ILE A 87 -7.23 -5.99 -2.19
N LEU A 88 -7.70 -7.11 -1.67
CA LEU A 88 -8.18 -7.15 -0.29
C LEU A 88 -7.00 -6.91 0.66
N LEU A 89 -7.08 -5.89 1.53
CA LEU A 89 -6.02 -5.59 2.50
C LEU A 89 -5.70 -6.80 3.38
N ALA A 90 -6.72 -7.61 3.69
CA ALA A 90 -6.55 -8.85 4.46
C ALA A 90 -5.61 -9.88 3.78
N ASP A 91 -5.45 -9.81 2.46
CA ASP A 91 -4.57 -10.68 1.67
C ASP A 91 -3.15 -10.08 1.51
N ILE A 92 -2.96 -8.82 1.90
CA ILE A 92 -1.64 -8.16 1.90
C ILE A 92 -0.94 -8.50 3.21
N GLU A 93 0.11 -9.31 3.14
CA GLU A 93 0.96 -9.59 4.29
C GLU A 93 1.45 -8.30 4.96
N ILE A 94 1.34 -8.25 6.29
CA ILE A 94 1.80 -7.11 7.09
C ILE A 94 3.29 -6.87 6.84
N GLY A 95 3.64 -5.65 6.46
CA GLY A 95 5.01 -5.25 6.11
C GLY A 95 5.26 -5.11 4.61
N ARG A 96 4.38 -5.64 3.74
CA ARG A 96 4.45 -5.39 2.28
C ARG A 96 3.96 -4.00 1.90
N LEU A 97 3.00 -3.47 2.65
CA LEU A 97 2.52 -2.10 2.57
C LEU A 97 3.01 -1.33 3.80
N SER A 98 3.70 -0.19 3.61
CA SER A 98 4.15 0.64 4.72
C SER A 98 2.98 1.42 5.33
N ILE A 99 3.13 1.89 6.58
CA ILE A 99 2.08 2.70 7.23
C ILE A 99 1.80 4.00 6.46
N ILE A 100 2.85 4.65 5.93
CA ILE A 100 2.74 5.86 5.14
C ILE A 100 1.99 5.57 3.84
N ALA A 101 2.26 4.43 3.19
CA ALA A 101 1.54 4.03 2.00
C ALA A 101 0.09 3.66 2.28
N LEU A 102 -0.21 3.03 3.43
CA LEU A 102 -1.58 2.77 3.84
C LEU A 102 -2.34 4.07 4.09
N GLN A 103 -1.75 5.03 4.80
CA GLN A 103 -2.35 6.35 5.01
C GLN A 103 -2.63 7.06 3.68
N TYR A 104 -1.64 7.10 2.79
CA TYR A 104 -1.81 7.70 1.48
C TYR A 104 -2.85 6.99 0.61
N LEU A 105 -2.88 5.65 0.65
CA LEU A 105 -3.88 4.83 -0.05
C LEU A 105 -5.29 5.21 0.39
N LEU A 106 -5.54 5.28 1.70
CA LEU A 106 -6.86 5.61 2.25
C LEU A 106 -7.26 7.05 1.94
N PHE A 107 -6.34 8.01 2.14
CA PHE A 107 -6.54 9.41 1.78
C PHE A 107 -6.91 9.56 0.30
N TYR A 108 -6.07 9.05 -0.61
CA TYR A 108 -6.26 9.21 -2.04
C TYR A 108 -7.52 8.50 -2.53
N ALA A 109 -7.84 7.32 -2.00
CA ALA A 109 -9.05 6.60 -2.34
C ALA A 109 -10.31 7.34 -1.90
N ASN A 110 -10.30 7.94 -0.71
CA ASN A 110 -11.39 8.76 -0.19
C ASN A 110 -11.61 10.02 -1.05
N GLU A 111 -10.56 10.83 -1.24
CA GLU A 111 -10.65 12.09 -2.01
C GLU A 111 -11.13 11.86 -3.46
N ASN A 112 -10.67 10.77 -4.09
CA ASN A 112 -10.98 10.47 -5.48
C ASN A 112 -12.14 9.49 -5.68
N ASN A 113 -12.85 9.11 -4.61
CA ASN A 113 -13.96 8.14 -4.63
C ASN A 113 -13.60 6.83 -5.36
N ILE A 114 -12.40 6.30 -5.11
CA ILE A 114 -11.93 5.08 -5.75
C ILE A 114 -12.62 3.88 -5.09
N PRO A 115 -13.25 2.97 -5.88
CA PRO A 115 -13.81 1.75 -5.33
C PRO A 115 -12.73 0.93 -4.62
N PHE A 116 -12.95 0.66 -3.35
CA PHE A 116 -12.03 -0.11 -2.53
C PHE A 116 -12.55 -1.54 -2.39
N ALA A 117 -11.73 -2.54 -2.74
CA ALA A 117 -12.14 -3.94 -2.67
C ALA A 117 -12.41 -4.38 -1.22
N THR A 118 -11.77 -3.73 -0.25
CA THR A 118 -11.84 -4.08 1.16
C THR A 118 -12.98 -3.32 1.84
N PRO A 119 -13.96 -4.00 2.46
CA PRO A 119 -14.97 -3.36 3.30
C PRO A 119 -14.35 -2.59 4.46
N GLU A 120 -15.03 -1.56 4.92
CA GLU A 120 -14.54 -0.57 5.87
C GLU A 120 -14.14 -1.20 7.21
N TYR A 121 -14.91 -2.16 7.72
CA TYR A 121 -14.52 -2.94 8.91
C TYR A 121 -13.21 -3.70 8.70
N LYS A 122 -13.02 -4.30 7.52
CA LYS A 122 -11.78 -5.03 7.19
C LYS A 122 -10.60 -4.06 7.04
N VAL A 123 -10.84 -2.82 6.60
CA VAL A 123 -9.84 -1.73 6.63
C VAL A 123 -9.43 -1.40 8.06
N PHE A 124 -10.41 -1.14 8.94
CA PHE A 124 -10.17 -0.86 10.35
C PHE A 124 -9.39 -2.01 11.02
N ARG A 125 -9.84 -3.25 10.83
CA ARG A 125 -9.20 -4.43 11.40
C ARG A 125 -7.76 -4.57 10.91
N TYR A 126 -7.52 -4.37 9.62
CA TYR A 126 -6.16 -4.40 9.05
C TYR A 126 -5.27 -3.33 9.69
N GLY A 127 -5.74 -2.08 9.74
CA GLY A 127 -5.00 -0.97 10.35
C GLY A 127 -4.68 -1.22 11.82
N ALA A 128 -5.63 -1.76 12.59
CA ALA A 128 -5.42 -2.05 14.01
C ALA A 128 -4.39 -3.16 14.22
N ILE A 129 -4.45 -4.22 13.41
CA ILE A 129 -3.47 -5.32 13.43
C ILE A 129 -2.09 -4.83 12.99
N PHE A 130 -2.03 -3.96 11.99
CA PHE A 130 -0.79 -3.33 11.52
C PHE A 130 -0.14 -2.50 12.63
N ALA A 131 -0.91 -1.61 13.28
CA ALA A 131 -0.46 -0.82 14.41
C ALA A 131 0.03 -1.70 15.56
N ALA A 132 -0.69 -2.77 15.90
CA ALA A 132 -0.26 -3.71 16.94
C ALA A 132 1.05 -4.43 16.59
N LYS A 133 1.28 -4.74 15.31
CA LYS A 133 2.54 -5.32 14.83
C LYS A 133 3.72 -4.37 15.00
N ASN A 134 3.51 -3.07 14.78
CA ASN A 134 4.53 -2.04 15.02
C ASN A 134 4.88 -1.90 16.52
N VAL A 135 3.93 -2.21 17.42
CA VAL A 135 4.16 -2.15 18.88
C VAL A 135 4.94 -3.37 19.37
N SER A 136 4.43 -4.60 19.18
CA SER A 136 5.14 -5.84 19.52
C SER A 136 4.47 -7.08 18.94
N ASP A 137 5.22 -8.18 18.81
CA ASP A 137 4.66 -9.48 18.40
C ASP A 137 3.60 -10.03 19.37
N VAL A 138 3.74 -9.72 20.67
CA VAL A 138 2.77 -10.15 21.69
C VAL A 138 1.45 -9.37 21.53
N THR A 139 1.55 -8.05 21.30
CA THR A 139 0.41 -7.16 21.06
C THR A 139 -0.32 -7.56 19.77
N TYR A 140 0.43 -7.85 18.70
CA TYR A 140 -0.09 -8.34 17.42
C TYR A 140 -0.92 -9.62 17.59
N LYS A 141 -0.36 -10.65 18.24
CA LYS A 141 -1.07 -11.93 18.47
C LYS A 141 -2.33 -11.73 19.32
N THR A 142 -2.20 -10.95 20.40
CA THR A 142 -3.31 -10.65 21.31
C THR A 142 -4.46 -9.92 20.59
N LEU A 143 -4.14 -8.97 19.71
CA LEU A 143 -5.15 -8.20 18.99
C LEU A 143 -5.79 -9.01 17.86
N MET A 144 -5.01 -9.82 17.13
CA MET A 144 -5.54 -10.72 16.10
C MET A 144 -6.58 -11.70 16.65
N GLU A 145 -6.38 -12.23 17.86
CA GLU A 145 -7.32 -13.13 18.54
C GLU A 145 -8.59 -12.39 19.02
N LYS A 146 -8.46 -11.11 19.37
CA LYS A 146 -9.56 -10.30 19.92
C LYS A 146 -10.44 -9.64 18.85
N LEU A 147 -9.85 -9.24 17.72
CA LEU A 147 -10.58 -8.60 16.64
C LEU A 147 -11.22 -9.65 15.73
N PRO A 148 -12.54 -9.87 15.83
CA PRO A 148 -13.23 -10.88 15.05
C PRO A 148 -13.10 -10.55 13.55
N THR A 149 -13.14 -11.57 12.70
CA THR A 149 -13.36 -11.35 11.27
C THR A 149 -14.81 -10.95 11.02
N LEU A 150 -15.11 -10.40 9.84
CA LEU A 150 -16.49 -10.01 9.50
C LEU A 150 -17.45 -11.21 9.59
N GLU A 151 -16.98 -12.37 9.15
CA GLU A 151 -17.71 -13.64 9.18
C GLU A 151 -17.93 -14.16 10.61
N GLN A 152 -17.05 -13.80 11.55
CA GLN A 152 -17.20 -14.11 12.97
C GLN A 152 -18.19 -13.16 13.64
N ILE A 153 -18.26 -11.89 13.21
CA ILE A 153 -19.21 -10.90 13.75
C ILE A 153 -20.65 -11.34 13.52
N ASP A 154 -20.95 -11.83 12.32
CA ASP A 154 -22.28 -12.32 11.99
C ASP A 154 -22.72 -13.52 12.85
N ASN A 155 -21.75 -14.20 13.49
CA ASN A 155 -21.94 -15.38 14.33
C ASN A 155 -21.62 -15.13 15.82
N LEU A 156 -21.47 -13.87 16.26
CA LEU A 156 -20.95 -13.55 17.59
C LEU A 156 -21.92 -13.92 18.73
N ILE A 157 -21.64 -15.06 19.36
CA ILE A 157 -22.02 -15.39 20.73
C ILE A 157 -20.75 -15.28 21.58
N GLN A 158 -20.61 -14.14 22.28
CA GLN A 158 -19.71 -13.88 23.42
C GLN A 158 -18.19 -14.12 23.21
N ILE A 159 -17.45 -13.07 22.81
CA ILE A 159 -15.99 -13.00 23.06
C ILE A 159 -15.76 -12.38 24.45
N GLU A 160 -14.95 -13.06 25.26
CA GLU A 160 -14.61 -12.67 26.64
C GLU A 160 -13.70 -11.43 26.67
N ASN A 161 -14.11 -10.38 27.40
CA ASN A 161 -13.41 -9.09 27.48
C ASN A 161 -12.11 -9.17 28.30
N LYS A 162 -11.01 -9.64 27.71
CA LYS A 162 -9.67 -9.42 28.27
C LYS A 162 -9.16 -8.02 27.89
N LEU A 163 -8.66 -7.26 28.87
CA LEU A 163 -8.04 -5.95 28.65
C LEU A 163 -6.78 -6.08 27.77
N ILE A 164 -6.54 -5.11 26.88
CA ILE A 164 -5.28 -4.98 26.11
C ILE A 164 -4.42 -3.95 26.83
N THR A 165 -3.27 -4.37 27.36
CA THR A 165 -2.42 -3.51 28.19
C THR A 165 -1.85 -2.30 27.42
N ASP A 166 -1.58 -2.45 26.12
CA ASP A 166 -1.01 -1.38 25.25
C ASP A 166 -2.03 -0.63 24.38
N HIS A 167 -3.33 -0.72 24.69
CA HIS A 167 -4.41 -0.07 23.94
C HIS A 167 -4.17 1.42 23.60
N GLN A 168 -3.56 2.20 24.50
CA GLN A 168 -3.25 3.61 24.25
C GLN A 168 -2.22 3.82 23.12
N LYS A 169 -1.20 2.95 23.01
CA LYS A 169 -0.20 3.06 21.93
C LYS A 169 -0.80 2.69 20.57
N ILE A 170 -1.69 1.69 20.57
CA ILE A 170 -2.43 1.30 19.35
C ILE A 170 -3.32 2.46 18.89
N ALA A 171 -4.01 3.13 19.82
CA ALA A 171 -4.85 4.27 19.51
C ALA A 171 -4.05 5.42 18.87
N GLN A 172 -2.83 5.70 19.34
CA GLN A 172 -1.95 6.73 18.76
C GLN A 172 -1.54 6.41 17.32
N GLU A 173 -1.16 5.17 17.03
CA GLU A 173 -0.82 4.74 15.66
C GLU A 173 -2.04 4.74 14.72
N LEU A 174 -3.23 4.42 15.27
CA LEU A 174 -4.50 4.41 14.54
C LEU A 174 -5.08 5.80 14.29
N GLU A 175 -4.77 6.79 15.12
CA GLU A 175 -5.34 8.15 15.04
C GLU A 175 -5.16 8.73 13.63
N HIS A 176 -3.96 8.57 13.06
CA HIS A 176 -3.63 9.01 11.70
C HIS A 176 -4.30 8.20 10.58
N LEU A 177 -4.88 7.04 10.88
CA LEU A 177 -5.60 6.22 9.90
C LEU A 177 -7.11 6.50 9.95
N ILE A 178 -7.65 6.72 11.14
CA ILE A 178 -9.10 6.86 11.38
C ILE A 178 -9.69 8.07 10.63
N GLU A 179 -8.93 9.14 10.45
CA GLU A 179 -9.37 10.33 9.69
C GLU A 179 -9.77 10.00 8.24
N TYR A 180 -9.22 8.94 7.66
CA TYR A 180 -9.50 8.50 6.29
C TYR A 180 -10.44 7.30 6.21
N ILE A 181 -10.87 6.78 7.35
CA ILE A 181 -11.89 5.74 7.43
C ILE A 181 -13.23 6.46 7.68
N ASP A 182 -13.66 7.29 6.72
CA ASP A 182 -14.97 7.95 6.78
C ASP A 182 -16.05 6.97 6.33
N PHE A 183 -16.82 6.45 7.29
CA PHE A 183 -17.97 5.58 7.07
C PHE A 183 -19.21 6.45 6.78
N ARG A 184 -19.50 6.71 5.49
CA ARG A 184 -20.84 7.15 5.07
C ARG A 184 -21.75 5.98 4.75
#